data_AF-A0A836H868-F1
#
_entry.id   AF-A0A836H868-F1
#
_cell.length_a   1.000
_cell.length_b   1.000
_cell.length_c   1.000
_cell.angle_alpha   90.00
_cell.angle_beta   90.00
_cell.angle_gamma   90.00
#
_symmetry.space_group_name_H-M   'P 1'
#
loop_
_entity.id
_entity.type
_entity.pdbx_description
1 polymer ?
#
loop_
_entity_poly.entity_id
_entity_poly.type
_entity_poly.pdbx_seq_one_letter_code
_entity_poly.pdbx_strand_id
1 'polypeptide(L)'
;MFAEEAQNAAAMTDDEVPTLEAAEVPQNAKQSKRYAKVMAKMGLKPEACITKVNIRKVGSLSFAMVQPEVYRFPGTNTFVIFGETQLEDASALAQEAAARAAVSGAAAASSDANASAPAAEDDDDNEDVDAGDLDEKEINVVMSQANVSRKKAIKALKNNNGDIVNTIMELTM
;
A
#
# COMPACT_ATOMS: atom_id res chain seq x y z
N MET A 1 -5.24 -84.71 -5.50
CA MET A 1 -5.32 -84.43 -4.05
C MET A 1 -4.16 -83.48 -3.76
N PHE A 2 -4.33 -82.18 -3.53
CA PHE A 2 -5.30 -81.42 -2.74
C PHE A 2 -5.65 -80.13 -3.55
N ALA A 3 -6.92 -79.76 -3.77
CA ALA A 3 -7.76 -78.86 -2.93
C ALA A 3 -7.05 -77.53 -2.62
N GLU A 4 -7.59 -76.32 -2.77
CA GLU A 4 -8.88 -75.74 -3.18
C GLU A 4 -8.69 -74.19 -3.08
N GLU A 5 -9.44 -73.41 -3.87
CA GLU A 5 -9.95 -72.02 -3.65
C GLU A 5 -9.13 -70.95 -2.86
N ALA A 6 -9.15 -69.65 -3.17
CA ALA A 6 -10.03 -68.80 -3.97
C ALA A 6 -9.42 -67.37 -4.05
N GLN A 7 -10.11 -66.52 -4.83
CA GLN A 7 -10.02 -65.05 -5.00
C GLN A 7 -9.17 -64.62 -6.21
N ASN A 8 -9.71 -64.59 -7.43
CA ASN A 8 -10.79 -63.75 -7.98
C ASN A 8 -10.50 -62.24 -7.99
N ALA A 9 -10.73 -61.64 -9.16
CA ALA A 9 -10.81 -60.21 -9.50
C ALA A 9 -9.50 -59.43 -9.74
N ALA A 10 -8.87 -59.67 -10.90
CA ALA A 10 -8.16 -58.59 -11.61
C ALA A 10 -9.21 -57.82 -12.43
N ALA A 11 -9.64 -56.68 -11.90
CA ALA A 11 -10.69 -55.83 -12.45
C ALA A 11 -10.32 -55.25 -13.83
N MET A 12 -11.15 -55.57 -14.82
CA MET A 12 -11.48 -54.68 -15.94
C MET A 12 -12.45 -53.61 -15.44
N THR A 13 -12.23 -52.36 -15.87
CA THR A 13 -13.16 -51.23 -16.11
C THR A 13 -12.28 -49.97 -15.94
N ASP A 14 -11.74 -49.37 -17.00
CA ASP A 14 -12.49 -48.55 -17.97
C ASP A 14 -13.62 -47.79 -17.27
N ASP A 15 -13.22 -46.77 -16.51
CA ASP A 15 -14.12 -45.79 -15.93
C ASP A 15 -13.69 -44.42 -16.49
N GLU A 16 -14.18 -44.17 -17.69
CA GLU A 16 -14.34 -42.85 -18.26
C GLU A 16 -15.27 -42.06 -17.32
N VAL A 17 -14.70 -41.20 -16.47
CA VAL A 17 -15.43 -40.13 -15.77
C VAL A 17 -15.23 -38.81 -16.50
N PRO A 18 -16.19 -38.37 -17.33
CA PRO A 18 -16.26 -37.00 -17.81
C PRO A 18 -16.99 -36.17 -16.74
N THR A 19 -16.30 -35.81 -15.67
CA THR A 19 -16.87 -34.94 -14.64
C THR A 19 -16.18 -33.59 -14.65
N LEU A 20 -16.80 -32.71 -15.43
CA LEU A 20 -17.29 -31.37 -15.06
C LEU A 20 -16.39 -30.48 -14.20
N GLU A 21 -16.34 -29.23 -14.65
CA GLU A 21 -15.71 -28.08 -13.98
C GLU A 21 -14.19 -28.08 -14.04
N ALA A 22 -13.68 -27.81 -15.25
CA ALA A 22 -12.60 -26.85 -15.38
C ALA A 22 -13.09 -25.49 -14.86
N ALA A 23 -13.29 -25.37 -13.54
CA ALA A 23 -13.13 -24.13 -12.85
C ALA A 23 -11.79 -23.59 -13.31
N GLU A 24 -11.79 -22.40 -13.90
CA GLU A 24 -10.60 -21.70 -14.35
C GLU A 24 -9.58 -21.78 -13.21
N VAL A 25 -8.62 -22.69 -13.35
CA VAL A 25 -7.48 -22.73 -12.44
C VAL A 25 -6.82 -21.39 -12.71
N PRO A 26 -6.88 -20.43 -11.77
CA PRO A 26 -6.33 -19.10 -12.02
C PRO A 26 -4.91 -19.33 -12.51
N GLN A 27 -4.56 -18.73 -13.64
CA GLN A 27 -3.32 -18.99 -14.37
C GLN A 27 -2.07 -18.89 -13.45
N ASN A 28 -2.23 -18.16 -12.35
CA ASN A 28 -1.33 -18.01 -11.22
C ASN A 28 -1.01 -19.31 -10.44
N ALA A 29 -1.93 -20.28 -10.32
CA ALA A 29 -1.75 -21.50 -9.53
C ALA A 29 -0.75 -22.52 -10.13
N LYS A 30 -0.46 -22.40 -11.44
CA LYS A 30 0.60 -23.21 -12.09
C LYS A 30 1.98 -22.58 -11.89
N GLN A 31 2.05 -21.26 -11.77
CA GLN A 31 3.29 -20.50 -11.55
C GLN A 31 3.73 -20.60 -10.09
N SER A 32 2.80 -20.48 -9.14
CA SER A 32 3.04 -20.67 -7.70
C SER A 32 3.75 -21.99 -7.38
N LYS A 33 3.28 -23.10 -7.95
CA LYS A 33 3.89 -24.43 -7.77
C LYS A 33 5.33 -24.52 -8.29
N ARG A 34 5.72 -23.70 -9.27
CA ARG A 34 7.11 -23.62 -9.75
C ARG A 34 7.97 -22.83 -8.77
N TYR A 35 7.46 -21.71 -8.28
CA TYR A 35 8.15 -20.89 -7.28
C TYR A 35 8.35 -21.66 -5.97
N ALA A 36 7.34 -22.37 -5.49
CA ALA A 36 7.43 -23.21 -4.30
C ALA A 36 8.59 -24.21 -4.33
N LYS A 37 8.81 -24.89 -5.45
CA LYS A 37 9.92 -25.84 -5.60
C LYS A 37 11.29 -25.16 -5.56
N VAL A 38 11.41 -23.98 -6.16
CA VAL A 38 12.67 -23.22 -6.18
C VAL A 38 12.94 -22.61 -4.80
N MET A 39 11.92 -22.07 -4.14
CA MET A 39 12.02 -21.52 -2.78
C MET A 39 12.39 -22.60 -1.76
N ALA A 40 11.77 -23.78 -1.85
CA ALA A 40 12.13 -24.94 -1.03
C ALA A 40 13.58 -25.39 -1.29
N LYS A 41 14.05 -25.38 -2.54
CA LYS A 41 15.46 -25.68 -2.89
C LYS A 41 16.43 -24.64 -2.33
N MET A 42 16.01 -23.37 -2.22
CA MET A 42 16.79 -22.29 -1.61
C MET A 42 16.66 -22.24 -0.07
N GLY A 43 15.91 -23.16 0.54
CA GLY A 43 15.76 -23.24 2.00
C GLY A 43 14.84 -22.19 2.62
N LEU A 44 14.04 -21.49 1.81
CA LEU A 44 12.99 -20.60 2.33
C LEU A 44 11.78 -21.41 2.80
N LYS A 45 11.17 -20.97 3.91
CA LYS A 45 9.97 -21.61 4.45
C LYS A 45 8.72 -20.88 3.96
N PRO A 46 7.69 -21.59 3.47
CA PRO A 46 6.42 -20.97 3.16
C PRO A 46 5.73 -20.52 4.45
N GLU A 47 5.25 -19.28 4.48
CA GLU A 47 4.45 -18.72 5.57
C GLU A 47 2.98 -18.87 5.19
N ALA A 48 2.29 -19.82 5.81
CA ALA A 48 0.89 -20.10 5.52
C ALA A 48 -0.05 -19.04 6.15
N CYS A 49 -1.28 -19.00 5.66
CA CYS A 49 -2.38 -18.21 6.23
C CYS A 49 -2.29 -16.68 6.07
N ILE A 50 -1.53 -16.17 5.11
CA ILE A 50 -1.52 -14.74 4.78
C ILE A 50 -2.58 -14.44 3.73
N THR A 51 -3.60 -13.68 4.12
CA THR A 51 -4.76 -13.37 3.24
C THR A 51 -4.57 -12.05 2.49
N LYS A 52 -3.90 -11.06 3.10
CA LYS A 52 -3.64 -9.76 2.48
C LYS A 52 -2.29 -9.24 2.95
N VAL A 53 -1.51 -8.71 2.02
CA VAL A 53 -0.30 -7.92 2.32
C VAL A 53 -0.54 -6.51 1.83
N ASN A 54 -0.21 -5.51 2.65
CA ASN A 54 -0.20 -4.12 2.24
C ASN A 54 1.22 -3.56 2.41
N ILE A 55 1.80 -3.06 1.33
CA ILE A 55 3.11 -2.42 1.30
C ILE A 55 2.88 -0.92 1.18
N ARG A 56 3.11 -0.19 2.27
CA ARG A 56 3.07 1.28 2.27
C ARG A 56 4.43 1.82 1.85
N LYS A 57 4.47 2.64 0.80
CA LYS A 57 5.72 3.27 0.35
C LYS A 57 5.91 4.63 1.02
N VAL A 58 5.14 5.64 0.59
CA VAL A 58 5.21 7.02 1.09
C VAL A 58 3.83 7.65 1.06
N GLY A 59 3.48 8.44 2.09
CA GLY A 59 2.17 9.11 2.17
C GLY A 59 0.98 8.15 2.04
N SER A 60 0.08 8.46 1.11
CA SER A 60 -1.13 7.69 0.78
C SER A 60 -0.89 6.53 -0.20
N LEU A 61 0.32 6.37 -0.75
CA LEU A 61 0.63 5.36 -1.75
C LEU A 61 0.89 4.00 -1.10
N SER A 62 -0.02 3.04 -1.35
CA SER A 62 0.10 1.67 -0.87
C SER A 62 -0.14 0.64 -1.97
N PHE A 63 0.48 -0.52 -1.84
CA PHE A 63 0.26 -1.67 -2.73
C PHE A 63 -0.39 -2.78 -1.94
N ALA A 64 -1.61 -3.17 -2.31
CA ALA A 64 -2.34 -4.27 -1.71
C ALA A 64 -2.22 -5.52 -2.59
N MET A 65 -1.81 -6.64 -2.00
CA MET A 65 -1.89 -7.96 -2.65
C MET A 65 -2.94 -8.79 -1.93
N VAL A 66 -3.92 -9.30 -2.68
CA VAL A 66 -4.97 -10.19 -2.17
C VAL A 66 -4.52 -11.62 -2.39
N GLN A 67 -4.57 -12.43 -1.34
CA GLN A 67 -4.16 -13.83 -1.31
C GLN A 67 -2.73 -14.07 -1.87
N PRO A 68 -1.71 -13.37 -1.35
CA PRO A 68 -0.34 -13.58 -1.79
C PRO A 68 0.24 -14.88 -1.23
N GLU A 69 1.22 -15.43 -1.93
CA GLU A 69 2.05 -16.53 -1.46
C GLU A 69 3.35 -15.96 -0.87
N VAL A 70 3.58 -16.21 0.42
CA VAL A 70 4.69 -15.60 1.17
C VAL A 70 5.69 -16.65 1.61
N TYR A 71 6.97 -16.35 1.44
CA TYR A 71 8.09 -17.15 1.91
C TYR A 71 8.96 -16.33 2.85
N ARG A 72 9.45 -16.95 3.92
CA ARG A 72 10.31 -16.31 4.92
C ARG A 72 11.68 -16.98 4.96
N PHE A 73 12.72 -16.15 5.09
CA PHE A 73 14.06 -16.63 5.41
C PHE A 73 14.15 -17.02 6.89
N PRO A 74 14.61 -18.24 7.23
CA PRO A 74 14.75 -18.64 8.62
C PRO A 74 15.78 -17.77 9.34
N GLY A 75 15.42 -17.24 10.51
CA GLY A 75 16.32 -16.42 11.33
C GLY A 75 16.37 -14.94 10.96
N THR A 76 15.64 -14.48 9.95
CA THR A 76 15.55 -13.05 9.60
C THR A 76 14.09 -12.57 9.45
N ASN A 77 13.94 -11.26 9.25
CA ASN A 77 12.68 -10.61 8.90
C ASN A 77 12.63 -10.28 7.40
N THR A 78 13.16 -11.17 6.57
CA THR A 78 13.15 -11.04 5.11
C THR A 78 12.09 -11.95 4.52
N PHE A 79 11.20 -11.36 3.71
CA PHE A 79 10.09 -12.05 3.08
C PHE A 79 10.17 -11.94 1.55
N VAL A 80 9.78 -13.00 0.86
CA VAL A 80 9.55 -13.02 -0.58
C VAL A 80 8.06 -13.22 -0.80
N ILE A 81 7.44 -12.30 -1.53
CA ILE A 81 5.98 -12.24 -1.69
C ILE A 81 5.67 -12.39 -3.17
N PHE A 82 4.95 -13.44 -3.53
CA PHE A 82 4.45 -13.67 -4.89
C PHE A 82 2.96 -13.37 -4.92
N GLY A 83 2.55 -12.51 -5.84
CA GLY A 83 1.16 -12.12 -6.00
C GLY A 83 1.03 -10.92 -6.92
N GLU A 84 -0.20 -10.65 -7.31
CA GLU A 84 -0.52 -9.44 -8.08
C GLU A 84 -0.68 -8.27 -7.12
N THR A 85 -0.01 -7.16 -7.43
CA THR A 85 -0.11 -5.92 -6.67
C THR A 85 -1.19 -5.04 -7.26
N GLN A 86 -2.16 -4.69 -6.43
CA GLN A 86 -3.11 -3.62 -6.72
C GLN A 86 -2.58 -2.32 -6.12
N LEU A 87 -2.60 -1.25 -6.91
CA LEU A 87 -2.26 0.08 -6.45
C LEU A 87 -3.46 0.64 -5.68
N GLU A 88 -3.26 0.96 -4.40
CA GLU A 88 -4.27 1.57 -3.55
C GLU A 88 -3.71 2.94 -3.11
N ASP A 89 -4.22 4.01 -3.74
CA ASP A 89 -3.93 5.40 -3.36
C ASP A 89 -5.11 5.98 -2.60
N ALA A 90 -4.94 6.14 -1.29
CA ALA A 90 -5.99 6.69 -0.42
C ALA A 90 -6.32 8.16 -0.75
N SER A 91 -5.40 8.91 -1.36
CA SER A 91 -5.65 10.32 -1.71
C SER A 91 -6.59 10.47 -2.90
N ALA A 92 -6.43 9.64 -3.93
CA ALA A 92 -7.32 9.60 -5.08
C ALA A 92 -8.74 9.18 -4.69
N LEU A 93 -8.88 8.16 -3.82
CA LEU A 93 -10.17 7.72 -3.30
C LEU A 93 -10.86 8.84 -2.49
N ALA A 94 -10.12 9.55 -1.65
CA ALA A 94 -10.65 10.65 -0.85
C ALA A 94 -11.10 11.84 -1.71
N GLN A 95 -10.34 12.20 -2.76
CA GLN A 95 -10.72 13.28 -3.68
C GLN A 95 -11.97 12.92 -4.48
N GLU A 96 -12.10 11.68 -4.96
CA GLU A 96 -13.30 11.25 -5.68
C GLU A 96 -14.54 11.19 -4.76
N ALA A 97 -14.37 10.73 -3.52
CA ALA A 97 -15.44 10.73 -2.52
C ALA A 97 -15.89 12.16 -2.16
N ALA A 98 -14.95 13.09 -1.96
CA ALA A 98 -15.23 14.50 -1.68
C ALA A 98 -15.91 15.20 -2.87
N ALA A 99 -15.46 14.93 -4.10
CA ALA A 99 -16.10 15.46 -5.31
C ALA A 99 -17.54 14.93 -5.47
N ARG A 100 -17.78 13.65 -5.17
CA ARG A 100 -19.12 13.06 -5.24
C ARG A 100 -20.04 13.59 -4.12
N ALA A 101 -19.50 13.87 -2.94
CA ALA A 101 -20.22 14.53 -1.86
C ALA A 101 -20.54 16.01 -2.19
N ALA A 102 -19.64 16.72 -2.87
CA ALA A 102 -19.87 18.09 -3.31
C ALA A 102 -20.94 18.20 -4.42
N VAL A 103 -21.04 17.20 -5.30
CA VAL A 103 -22.06 17.14 -6.37
C VAL A 103 -23.42 16.63 -5.85
N SER A 104 -23.45 15.83 -4.78
CA SER A 104 -24.70 15.35 -4.15
C SER A 104 -25.17 16.19 -2.95
N GLY A 105 -24.39 17.19 -2.54
CA GLY A 105 -24.65 18.06 -1.38
C GLY A 105 -25.13 19.48 -1.72
N ALA A 106 -25.65 19.72 -2.92
CA ALA A 106 -26.29 21.00 -3.27
C ALA A 106 -27.77 21.03 -2.80
N ALA A 107 -28.02 20.82 -1.51
CA ALA A 107 -29.25 21.25 -0.85
C ALA A 107 -29.05 21.30 0.67
N ALA A 108 -29.25 22.51 1.23
CA ALA A 108 -29.28 22.89 2.64
C ALA A 108 -27.91 23.17 3.28
N ALA A 109 -27.66 24.32 3.90
CA ALA A 109 -28.40 25.56 4.00
C ALA A 109 -27.39 26.63 4.48
N SER A 110 -27.48 27.82 3.90
CA SER A 110 -26.88 29.03 4.43
C SER A 110 -27.68 29.55 5.63
N SER A 111 -27.05 29.68 6.80
CA SER A 111 -27.36 30.71 7.79
C SER A 111 -26.38 30.71 8.96
N ASP A 112 -25.53 31.73 8.98
CA ASP A 112 -25.07 32.54 10.12
C ASP A 112 -25.37 32.05 11.56
N ALA A 113 -24.33 31.99 12.40
CA ALA A 113 -24.19 32.83 13.61
C ALA A 113 -23.12 32.28 14.60
N ASN A 114 -22.02 33.02 14.66
CA ASN A 114 -21.14 33.33 15.80
C ASN A 114 -21.54 32.85 17.22
N ALA A 115 -20.68 32.10 17.92
CA ALA A 115 -20.35 32.31 19.34
C ALA A 115 -19.25 31.34 19.89
N SER A 116 -18.08 31.91 20.16
CA SER A 116 -17.19 31.70 21.33
C SER A 116 -16.48 30.34 21.58
N ALA A 117 -15.15 30.41 21.45
CA ALA A 117 -14.05 29.48 21.79
C ALA A 117 -13.95 29.10 23.31
N PRO A 118 -12.99 28.26 23.82
CA PRO A 118 -11.74 27.77 23.19
C PRO A 118 -11.26 26.31 23.49
N ALA A 119 -10.20 25.90 22.76
CA ALA A 119 -9.19 24.83 23.00
C ALA A 119 -9.65 23.36 22.86
N ALA A 120 -8.95 22.42 22.21
CA ALA A 120 -7.58 22.35 21.74
C ALA A 120 -7.47 21.25 20.64
N GLU A 121 -6.52 21.45 19.74
CA GLU A 121 -5.89 20.48 18.83
C GLU A 121 -6.72 19.95 17.65
N ASP A 122 -6.85 20.81 16.64
CA ASP A 122 -6.85 20.36 15.25
C ASP A 122 -5.87 21.25 14.47
N ASP A 123 -4.76 20.66 14.01
CA ASP A 123 -3.76 21.29 13.14
C ASP A 123 -4.31 21.34 11.70
N ASP A 124 -5.51 21.90 11.56
CA ASP A 124 -6.08 22.33 10.28
C ASP A 124 -5.66 23.78 10.05
N ASP A 125 -4.40 23.91 9.64
CA ASP A 125 -3.92 25.15 9.08
C ASP A 125 -3.71 24.92 7.58
N ASN A 126 -4.82 24.74 6.87
CA ASN A 126 -4.89 24.89 5.41
C ASN A 126 -4.90 26.37 5.02
N GLU A 127 -4.04 27.19 5.65
CA GLU A 127 -3.66 28.48 5.13
C GLU A 127 -2.47 28.28 4.19
N ASP A 128 -2.71 28.44 2.89
CA ASP A 128 -1.70 28.70 1.88
C ASP A 128 -0.81 29.83 2.38
N VAL A 129 0.32 29.49 2.99
CA VAL A 129 1.36 30.46 3.30
C VAL A 129 1.95 30.86 1.96
N ASP A 130 1.38 31.91 1.39
CA ASP A 130 1.73 32.41 0.07
C ASP A 130 3.25 32.59 -0.02
N ALA A 131 3.81 32.01 -1.08
CA ALA A 131 5.20 32.14 -1.44
C ALA A 131 5.56 33.60 -1.68
N GLY A 132 4.58 34.47 -2.01
CA GLY A 132 4.72 35.92 -2.04
C GLY A 132 5.99 36.36 -2.78
N ASP A 133 6.91 36.99 -2.04
CA ASP A 133 8.18 37.53 -2.54
C ASP A 133 9.37 36.53 -2.52
N LEU A 134 9.14 35.27 -2.13
CA LEU A 134 10.17 34.24 -2.05
C LEU A 134 10.16 33.34 -3.28
N ASP A 135 11.34 33.14 -3.85
CA ASP A 135 11.51 32.28 -5.01
C ASP A 135 11.23 30.81 -4.65
N GLU A 136 10.36 30.16 -5.42
CA GLU A 136 10.03 28.74 -5.22
C GLU A 136 11.27 27.84 -5.31
N LYS A 137 12.29 28.25 -6.07
CA LYS A 137 13.58 27.56 -6.16
C LYS A 137 14.30 27.55 -4.82
N GLU A 138 14.30 28.68 -4.11
CA GLU A 138 14.96 28.83 -2.81
C GLU A 138 14.25 28.00 -1.75
N ILE A 139 12.92 28.02 -1.74
CA ILE A 139 12.08 27.19 -0.86
C ILE A 139 12.39 25.70 -1.08
N ASN A 140 12.47 25.26 -2.33
CA ASN A 140 12.79 23.86 -2.65
C ASN A 140 14.21 23.47 -2.25
N VAL A 141 15.19 24.37 -2.41
CA VAL A 141 16.58 24.13 -1.97
C VAL A 141 16.63 23.96 -0.45
N VAL A 142 15.99 24.86 0.30
CA VAL A 142 15.91 24.78 1.78
C VAL A 142 15.18 23.52 2.23
N MET A 143 14.04 23.17 1.60
CA MET A 143 13.29 21.96 1.94
C MET A 143 14.13 20.68 1.72
N SER A 144 14.86 20.60 0.61
CA SER A 144 15.65 19.42 0.27
C SER A 144 16.91 19.26 1.13
N GLN A 145 17.60 20.35 1.45
CA GLN A 145 18.85 20.33 2.20
C GLN A 145 18.63 20.29 3.71
N ALA A 146 17.60 20.96 4.22
CA ALA A 146 17.27 20.99 5.64
C ALA A 146 16.21 19.98 6.08
N ASN A 147 15.60 19.24 5.14
CA ASN A 147 14.56 18.24 5.40
C ASN A 147 13.39 18.79 6.25
N VAL A 148 12.92 19.99 5.92
CA VAL A 148 11.82 20.67 6.62
C VAL A 148 10.57 20.82 5.73
N SER A 149 9.41 21.03 6.36
CA SER A 149 8.16 21.31 5.64
C SER A 149 8.18 22.68 4.94
N ARG A 150 7.39 22.82 3.88
CA ARG A 150 7.29 24.06 3.06
C ARG A 150 7.03 25.30 3.92
N LYS A 151 6.08 25.22 4.87
CA LYS A 151 5.79 26.32 5.80
C LYS A 151 6.99 26.74 6.64
N LYS A 152 7.75 25.77 7.15
CA LYS A 152 8.95 26.04 7.96
C LYS A 152 10.06 26.64 7.12
N ALA A 153 10.24 26.18 5.88
CA ALA A 153 11.18 26.76 4.92
C ALA A 153 10.81 28.21 4.57
N ILE A 154 9.54 28.49 4.27
CA ILE A 154 9.05 29.84 3.96
C ILE A 154 9.26 30.79 5.16
N LYS A 155 8.92 30.35 6.37
CA LYS A 155 9.11 31.16 7.59
C LYS A 155 10.58 31.46 7.84
N ALA A 156 11.45 30.46 7.67
CA ALA A 156 12.88 30.63 7.88
C ALA A 156 13.52 31.53 6.81
N LEU A 157 13.09 31.43 5.55
CA LEU A 157 13.50 32.35 4.48
C LEU A 157 13.02 33.78 4.74
N LYS A 158 11.78 33.98 5.22
CA LYS A 158 11.28 35.33 5.59
C LYS A 158 12.10 35.94 6.75
N ASN A 159 12.45 35.14 7.75
CA ASN A 159 13.25 35.58 8.89
C ASN A 159 14.71 35.94 8.51
N ASN A 160 15.24 35.27 7.49
CA ASN A 160 16.60 35.46 6.98
C ASN A 160 16.65 36.35 5.74
N ASN A 161 15.58 37.12 5.45
CA ASN A 161 15.48 38.02 4.29
C ASN A 161 15.79 37.36 2.93
N GLY A 162 15.46 36.09 2.76
CA GLY A 162 15.74 35.31 1.54
C GLY A 162 17.15 34.70 1.48
N ASP A 163 17.99 34.83 2.53
CA ASP A 163 19.31 34.19 2.55
C ASP A 163 19.20 32.68 2.75
N ILE A 164 19.33 31.94 1.65
CA ILE A 164 19.27 30.48 1.60
C ILE A 164 20.34 29.84 2.50
N VAL A 165 21.56 30.37 2.50
CA VAL A 165 22.69 29.73 3.20
C VAL A 165 22.51 29.88 4.70
N ASN A 166 22.17 31.09 5.15
CA ASN A 166 21.91 31.33 6.58
C ASN A 166 20.68 30.55 7.05
N THR A 167 19.65 30.46 6.21
CA THR A 167 18.44 29.68 6.49
C THR A 167 18.75 28.18 6.65
N ILE A 168 19.55 27.60 5.74
CA ILE A 168 19.93 26.19 5.82
C ILE A 168 20.80 25.95 7.05
N MET A 169 21.73 26.85 7.34
CA MET A 169 22.57 26.78 8.53
C MET A 169 21.75 26.79 9.82
N GLU A 170 20.74 27.65 9.94
CA GLU A 170 19.84 27.71 11.09
C GLU A 170 18.97 26.45 11.23
N LEU A 171 18.55 25.85 10.11
CA LEU A 171 17.65 24.69 10.12
C LEU A 171 18.36 23.34 10.23
N THR A 172 19.67 23.28 9.96
CA THR A 172 20.47 22.03 9.94
C THR A 172 21.44 21.89 11.12
N MET A 173 21.64 22.94 11.91
CA MET A 173 22.39 22.90 13.17
C MET A 173 21.50 22.52 14.36
#